data_AF-A0A6C0HQN9-F1
#
_entry.id   AF-A0A6C0HQN9-F1
#
_cell.length_a   1.000
_cell.length_b   1.000
_cell.length_c   1.000
_cell.angle_alpha   90.00
_cell.angle_beta   90.00
_cell.angle_gamma   90.00
#
_symmetry.space_group_name_H-M   'P 1'
#
loop_
_entity.id
_entity.type
_entity.pdbx_description
1 polymer ?
#
loop_
_entity_poly.entity_id
_entity_poly.type
_entity_poly.pdbx_seq_one_letter_code
_entity_poly.pdbx_strand_id
1 'polypeptide(L)'
;MKNVKGQYFTKNEMLKEKLCSFILNNPNRILEPSVGQGDLVDFVVSKYPDINFDMYEIDASVELLGTIQKNIVIYGDFLKQPITQSYKTIIGNPPFIKKTTGNLYIDFIKKCYALLEPAGELIFIVPSDFLKLTCAVKILNEMMLNGTFTHIFHPHDEKLFENASIDVIIFRYCKNALLEKTTLYNGNIMYISNSDGLITFSENKHTDTIRFNEYFNVYVGMVSGKEGIYKNKDLGNIEVLNGENKKEKYIYIDKYPCGNKEIDEFLLNNKQCLMRRGIKKYNELNWFEWGAPRNITSIEENINKECIYLCNLTRAKNVAFAGNVGYFGGSLIMLIPKKNIDLSNIIKYLNSSTFKNNFIFSERFKIGHRQISNSYIPNEYL
;
A
#
# COMPACT_ATOMS: atom_id res chain seq x y z
N MET A 1 22.13 0.83 10.43
CA MET A 1 22.33 1.74 9.27
C MET A 1 21.16 1.54 8.31
N LYS A 2 20.53 2.61 7.80
CA LYS A 2 19.54 2.46 6.72
C LYS A 2 20.29 2.03 5.45
N ASN A 3 19.84 0.97 4.80
CA ASN A 3 20.39 0.54 3.52
C ASN A 3 20.08 1.63 2.47
N VAL A 4 21.06 2.49 2.17
CA VAL A 4 20.91 3.71 1.36
C VAL A 4 20.45 3.40 -0.06
N LYS A 5 20.74 2.19 -0.55
CA LYS A 5 20.37 1.71 -1.89
C LYS A 5 19.18 0.75 -1.88
N GLY A 6 18.55 0.49 -0.73
CA GLY A 6 17.39 -0.40 -0.62
C GLY A 6 17.65 -1.82 -1.14
N GLN A 7 18.89 -2.29 -1.06
CA GLN A 7 19.33 -3.61 -1.53
C GLN A 7 18.87 -4.69 -0.54
N TYR A 8 17.91 -5.52 -0.94
CA TYR A 8 17.48 -6.68 -0.18
C TYR A 8 17.72 -7.92 -1.03
N PHE A 9 18.74 -8.69 -0.69
CA PHE A 9 19.11 -9.88 -1.43
C PHE A 9 18.10 -11.00 -1.18
N THR A 10 17.72 -11.71 -2.24
CA THR A 10 16.68 -12.76 -2.18
C THR A 10 17.28 -14.09 -1.77
N LYS A 11 17.90 -14.15 -0.59
CA LYS A 11 18.53 -15.37 -0.07
C LYS A 11 17.53 -16.46 0.34
N ASN A 12 16.29 -16.06 0.65
CA ASN A 12 15.24 -16.98 1.12
C ASN A 12 14.87 -18.01 0.04
N GLU A 13 15.07 -19.30 0.32
CA GLU A 13 14.82 -20.39 -0.63
C GLU A 13 13.38 -20.46 -1.11
N MET A 14 12.40 -20.27 -0.22
CA MET A 14 10.98 -20.31 -0.58
C MET A 14 10.65 -19.24 -1.64
N LEU A 15 11.20 -18.03 -1.53
CA LEU A 15 11.00 -16.97 -2.52
C LEU A 15 11.64 -17.33 -3.87
N LYS A 16 12.86 -17.88 -3.85
CA LYS A 16 13.58 -18.31 -5.07
C LYS A 16 12.84 -19.43 -5.79
N GLU A 17 12.48 -20.49 -5.06
CA GLU A 17 11.69 -21.62 -5.55
C GLU A 17 10.37 -21.16 -6.16
N LYS A 18 9.64 -20.31 -5.43
CA LYS A 18 8.33 -19.86 -5.89
C LYS A 18 8.42 -18.98 -7.12
N LEU A 19 9.34 -18.02 -7.16
CA LEU A 19 9.57 -17.18 -8.34
C LEU A 19 9.94 -18.05 -9.54
N CYS A 20 10.86 -18.99 -9.37
CA CYS A 20 11.27 -19.92 -10.42
C CYS A 20 10.07 -20.74 -10.94
N SER A 21 9.20 -21.22 -10.05
CA SER A 21 7.98 -21.97 -10.42
C SER A 21 6.95 -21.16 -11.21
N PHE A 22 7.05 -19.83 -11.22
CA PHE A 22 6.17 -18.95 -11.99
C PHE A 22 6.68 -18.70 -13.42
N ILE A 23 7.87 -19.19 -13.80
CA ILE A 23 8.37 -19.11 -15.19
C ILE A 23 7.71 -20.23 -15.99
N LEU A 24 6.67 -19.92 -16.78
CA LEU A 24 5.82 -20.94 -17.42
C LEU A 24 5.93 -21.02 -18.95
N ASN A 25 6.68 -20.11 -19.58
CA ASN A 25 6.77 -20.00 -21.04
C ASN A 25 8.09 -20.50 -21.66
N ASN A 26 8.92 -21.22 -20.91
CA ASN A 26 10.21 -21.77 -21.37
C ASN A 26 11.08 -20.74 -22.14
N PRO A 27 11.49 -19.63 -21.49
CA PRO A 27 12.21 -18.56 -22.18
C PRO A 27 13.66 -18.95 -22.45
N ASN A 28 14.19 -18.65 -23.63
CA ASN A 28 15.62 -18.81 -23.93
C ASN A 28 16.48 -17.67 -23.34
N ARG A 29 15.84 -16.54 -23.01
CA ARG A 29 16.48 -15.35 -22.45
C ARG A 29 15.55 -14.65 -21.46
N ILE A 30 16.08 -14.27 -20.29
CA ILE A 30 15.36 -13.54 -19.24
C ILE A 30 16.08 -12.22 -18.95
N LEU A 31 15.31 -11.15 -18.75
CA LEU A 31 15.82 -9.90 -18.18
C LEU A 31 15.74 -9.94 -16.65
N GLU A 32 16.85 -9.63 -15.99
CA GLU A 32 16.89 -9.26 -14.56
C GLU A 32 17.40 -7.81 -14.46
N PRO A 33 16.57 -6.83 -14.06
CA PRO A 33 16.89 -5.41 -14.15
C PRO A 33 17.69 -4.83 -12.96
N SER A 34 17.91 -5.60 -11.90
CA SER A 34 18.53 -5.20 -10.63
C SER A 34 19.14 -6.41 -9.91
N VAL A 35 20.18 -7.00 -10.50
CA VAL A 35 20.61 -8.38 -10.20
C VAL A 35 21.13 -8.55 -8.77
N GLY A 36 21.62 -7.48 -8.14
CA GLY A 36 22.23 -7.56 -6.82
C GLY A 36 23.41 -8.52 -6.84
N GLN A 37 23.49 -9.40 -5.83
CA GLN A 37 24.49 -10.47 -5.79
C GLN A 37 24.16 -11.64 -6.74
N GLY A 38 22.94 -11.69 -7.31
CA GLY A 38 22.53 -12.69 -8.30
C GLY A 38 21.73 -13.89 -7.80
N ASP A 39 21.18 -13.86 -6.58
CA ASP A 39 20.47 -15.01 -5.97
C ASP A 39 19.37 -15.62 -6.87
N LEU A 40 18.58 -14.76 -7.54
CA LEU A 40 17.50 -15.21 -8.42
C LEU A 40 18.04 -15.88 -9.69
N VAL A 41 19.08 -15.28 -10.28
CA VAL A 41 19.71 -15.78 -11.51
C VAL A 41 20.40 -17.11 -11.23
N ASP A 42 21.21 -17.16 -10.17
CA ASP A 42 21.88 -18.38 -9.70
C ASP A 42 20.90 -19.54 -9.53
N PHE A 43 19.79 -19.29 -8.83
CA PHE A 43 18.77 -20.32 -8.61
C PHE A 43 18.12 -20.79 -9.91
N VAL A 44 17.72 -19.87 -10.80
CA VAL A 44 17.08 -20.25 -12.07
C VAL A 44 18.04 -21.01 -12.97
N VAL A 45 19.30 -20.58 -13.09
CA VAL A 45 20.34 -21.27 -13.87
C VAL A 45 20.61 -22.67 -13.33
N SER A 46 20.57 -22.87 -12.00
CA SER A 46 20.73 -24.21 -11.40
C SER A 46 19.64 -25.21 -11.82
N LYS A 47 18.45 -24.72 -12.21
CA LYS A 47 17.33 -25.54 -12.69
C LYS A 47 17.25 -25.59 -14.21
N TYR A 48 17.64 -24.52 -14.88
CA TYR A 48 17.53 -24.34 -16.33
C TYR A 48 18.83 -23.75 -16.90
N PRO A 49 19.87 -24.57 -17.10
CA PRO A 49 21.21 -24.09 -17.46
C PRO A 49 21.29 -23.44 -18.84
N ASP A 50 20.33 -23.72 -19.73
CA ASP A 50 20.30 -23.20 -21.10
C ASP A 50 19.71 -21.78 -21.22
N ILE A 51 19.16 -21.23 -20.13
CA ILE A 51 18.57 -19.88 -20.12
C ILE A 51 19.67 -18.83 -20.05
N ASN A 52 19.64 -17.90 -21.01
CA ASN A 52 20.52 -16.73 -21.00
C ASN A 52 19.92 -15.58 -20.18
N PHE A 53 20.77 -14.74 -19.61
CA PHE A 53 20.33 -13.58 -18.83
C PHE A 53 20.92 -12.28 -19.36
N ASP A 54 20.07 -11.26 -19.45
CA ASP A 54 20.50 -9.86 -19.51
C ASP A 54 20.34 -9.28 -18.11
N MET A 55 21.44 -8.82 -17.51
CA MET A 55 21.48 -8.43 -16.10
C MET A 55 21.99 -7.01 -15.94
N TYR A 56 21.34 -6.25 -15.06
CA TYR A 56 21.74 -4.87 -14.76
C TYR A 56 21.98 -4.69 -13.26
N GLU A 57 23.05 -3.99 -12.90
CA GLU A 57 23.36 -3.63 -11.50
C GLU A 57 23.84 -2.19 -11.43
N ILE A 58 23.28 -1.39 -10.51
CA ILE A 58 23.69 0.00 -10.35
C ILE A 58 24.97 0.13 -9.49
N ASP A 59 25.20 -0.83 -8.62
CA ASP A 59 26.27 -0.83 -7.62
C ASP A 59 27.40 -1.80 -7.96
N ALA A 60 28.46 -1.27 -8.58
CA ALA A 60 29.65 -2.04 -8.93
C ALA A 60 30.44 -2.60 -7.72
N SER A 61 30.11 -2.19 -6.49
CA SER A 61 30.72 -2.75 -5.28
C SER A 61 30.02 -3.99 -4.72
N VAL A 62 28.86 -4.38 -5.27
CA VAL A 62 28.19 -5.63 -4.86
C VAL A 62 29.04 -6.81 -5.29
N GLU A 63 29.35 -7.68 -4.34
CA GLU A 63 30.01 -8.96 -4.60
C GLU A 63 29.00 -9.93 -5.21
N LEU A 64 29.29 -10.38 -6.42
CA LEU A 64 28.43 -11.32 -7.15
C LEU A 64 28.69 -12.76 -6.67
N LEU A 65 27.66 -13.59 -6.66
CA LEU A 65 27.82 -15.03 -6.46
C LEU A 65 28.71 -15.62 -7.57
N GLY A 66 29.51 -16.65 -7.24
CA GLY A 66 30.53 -17.19 -8.14
C GLY A 66 30.01 -17.77 -9.46
N THR A 67 28.71 -18.05 -9.54
CA THR A 67 28.02 -18.50 -10.76
C THR A 67 27.71 -17.36 -11.73
N ILE A 68 27.76 -16.10 -11.27
CA ILE A 68 27.46 -14.93 -12.08
C ILE A 68 28.76 -14.36 -12.66
N GLN A 69 28.87 -14.41 -13.99
CA GLN A 69 30.01 -13.87 -14.69
C GLN A 69 29.94 -12.32 -14.70
N LYS A 70 30.93 -11.64 -14.11
CA LYS A 70 30.91 -10.18 -13.99
C LYS A 70 30.90 -9.45 -15.33
N ASN A 71 31.51 -10.01 -16.37
CA ASN A 71 31.63 -9.41 -17.71
C ASN A 71 30.30 -9.38 -18.50
N ILE A 72 29.29 -10.13 -18.07
CA ILE A 72 27.95 -10.11 -18.69
C ILE A 72 26.95 -9.24 -17.94
N VAL A 73 27.33 -8.69 -16.77
CA VAL A 73 26.51 -7.73 -16.03
C VAL A 73 26.73 -6.32 -16.57
N ILE A 74 25.65 -5.64 -16.95
CA ILE A 74 25.69 -4.26 -17.42
C ILE A 74 25.57 -3.33 -16.20
N TYR A 75 26.66 -2.66 -15.86
CA TYR A 75 26.67 -1.75 -14.72
C TYR A 75 26.12 -0.36 -15.08
N GLY A 76 25.15 0.12 -14.30
CA GLY A 76 24.58 1.46 -14.42
C GLY A 76 23.11 1.55 -14.01
N ASP A 77 22.54 2.75 -14.09
CA ASP A 77 21.14 2.99 -13.76
C ASP A 77 20.21 2.35 -14.80
N PHE A 78 19.65 1.18 -14.48
CA PHE A 78 18.72 0.44 -15.34
C PHE A 78 17.63 1.34 -15.93
N LEU A 79 17.07 2.28 -15.16
CA LEU A 79 15.98 3.15 -15.65
C LEU A 79 16.42 4.05 -16.80
N LYS A 80 17.72 4.37 -16.90
CA LYS A 80 18.31 5.21 -17.95
C LYS A 80 18.89 4.42 -19.14
N GLN A 81 19.04 3.11 -19.01
CA GLN A 81 19.63 2.29 -20.07
C GLN A 81 18.75 2.27 -21.35
N PRO A 82 19.31 2.54 -22.54
CA PRO A 82 18.57 2.42 -23.79
C PRO A 82 18.47 0.94 -24.18
N ILE A 83 17.32 0.32 -23.92
CA ILE A 83 17.07 -1.10 -24.25
C ILE A 83 16.06 -1.14 -25.40
N THR A 84 16.47 -1.66 -26.55
CA THR A 84 15.61 -1.81 -27.74
C THR A 84 14.99 -3.21 -27.85
N GLN A 85 15.55 -4.18 -27.12
CA GLN A 85 15.05 -5.55 -27.08
C GLN A 85 13.80 -5.66 -26.21
N SER A 86 12.83 -6.46 -26.69
CA SER A 86 11.70 -6.91 -25.90
C SER A 86 11.94 -8.32 -25.35
N TYR A 87 11.21 -8.68 -24.28
CA TYR A 87 11.39 -9.93 -23.56
C TYR A 87 10.07 -10.69 -23.42
N LYS A 88 10.16 -12.02 -23.57
CA LYS A 88 9.09 -12.95 -23.17
C LYS A 88 8.98 -13.11 -21.67
N THR A 89 10.10 -12.99 -20.95
CA THR A 89 10.13 -13.17 -19.49
C THR A 89 11.08 -12.18 -18.86
N ILE A 90 10.57 -11.48 -17.85
CA ILE A 90 11.32 -10.55 -17.02
C ILE A 90 11.08 -10.96 -15.57
N ILE A 91 12.16 -11.18 -14.81
CA ILE A 91 12.07 -11.52 -13.39
C ILE A 91 12.81 -10.47 -12.56
N GLY A 92 12.53 -10.40 -11.26
CA GLY A 92 13.42 -9.65 -10.37
C GLY A 92 12.88 -9.31 -8.99
N ASN A 93 13.76 -8.74 -8.20
CA ASN A 93 13.46 -8.13 -6.91
C ASN A 93 13.91 -6.66 -6.93
N PRO A 94 13.11 -5.75 -7.52
CA PRO A 94 13.48 -4.35 -7.69
C PRO A 94 13.67 -3.63 -6.34
N PRO A 95 14.50 -2.58 -6.26
CA PRO A 95 14.84 -1.91 -5.00
C PRO A 95 13.66 -1.17 -4.35
N PHE A 96 13.45 -1.41 -3.04
CA PHE A 96 12.34 -0.84 -2.26
C PHE A 96 12.68 0.52 -1.64
N ILE A 97 12.94 1.52 -2.50
CA ILE A 97 13.26 2.89 -2.06
C ILE A 97 12.05 3.81 -2.25
N LYS A 98 11.63 4.48 -1.18
CA LYS A 98 10.62 5.55 -1.24
C LYS A 98 11.26 6.84 -1.75
N LYS A 99 10.73 7.38 -2.84
CA LYS A 99 11.07 8.69 -3.42
C LYS A 99 10.02 9.72 -3.03
N THR A 100 10.29 11.00 -3.30
CA THR A 100 9.30 12.08 -3.17
C THR A 100 8.09 11.88 -4.09
N THR A 101 8.29 11.24 -5.25
CA THR A 101 7.28 11.04 -6.30
C THR A 101 6.63 9.66 -6.30
N GLY A 102 7.01 8.74 -5.39
CA GLY A 102 6.48 7.37 -5.36
C GLY A 102 7.48 6.36 -4.79
N ASN A 103 7.49 5.15 -5.34
CA ASN A 103 8.45 4.10 -4.97
C ASN A 103 9.26 3.67 -6.20
N LEU A 104 10.57 3.49 -6.03
CA LEU A 104 11.50 3.16 -7.12
C LEU A 104 11.12 1.86 -7.85
N TYR A 105 10.69 0.82 -7.12
CA TYR A 105 10.28 -0.44 -7.74
C TYR A 105 9.09 -0.30 -8.71
N ILE A 106 8.24 0.72 -8.54
CA ILE A 106 7.14 0.99 -9.48
C ILE A 106 7.69 1.54 -10.79
N ASP A 107 8.77 2.33 -10.75
CA ASP A 107 9.44 2.82 -11.97
C ASP A 107 10.10 1.65 -12.73
N PHE A 108 10.66 0.67 -12.01
CA PHE A 108 11.15 -0.59 -12.58
C PHE A 108 10.03 -1.37 -13.26
N ILE A 109 8.89 -1.57 -12.58
CA ILE A 109 7.72 -2.25 -13.17
C ILE A 109 7.27 -1.56 -14.46
N LYS A 110 7.17 -0.23 -14.47
CA LYS A 110 6.78 0.53 -15.67
C LYS A 110 7.73 0.29 -16.84
N LYS A 111 9.04 0.35 -16.59
CA LYS A 111 10.04 0.12 -17.64
C LYS A 111 10.00 -1.33 -18.14
N CYS A 112 9.99 -2.31 -17.23
CA CYS A 112 9.92 -3.72 -17.59
C CYS A 112 8.61 -4.05 -18.34
N TYR A 113 7.48 -3.47 -17.94
CA TYR A 113 6.20 -3.63 -18.65
C TYR A 113 6.25 -3.13 -20.10
N ALA A 114 6.97 -2.02 -20.35
CA ALA A 114 7.18 -1.49 -21.69
C ALA A 114 8.09 -2.40 -22.55
N LEU A 115 9.00 -3.15 -21.91
CA LEU A 115 9.90 -4.11 -22.54
C LEU A 115 9.27 -5.50 -22.75
N LEU A 116 8.04 -5.75 -22.27
CA LEU A 116 7.36 -7.02 -22.50
C LEU A 116 6.84 -7.14 -23.94
N GLU A 117 7.14 -8.27 -24.56
CA GLU A 117 6.46 -8.76 -25.76
C GLU A 117 4.95 -8.98 -25.50
N PRO A 118 4.11 -9.03 -26.55
CA PRO A 118 2.76 -9.58 -26.42
C PRO A 118 2.80 -10.98 -25.79
N ALA A 119 1.90 -11.24 -24.84
CA ALA A 119 1.89 -12.45 -23.99
C ALA A 119 3.15 -12.67 -23.12
N GLY A 120 4.06 -11.70 -23.05
CA GLY A 120 5.22 -11.73 -22.16
C GLY A 120 4.82 -11.72 -20.67
N GLU A 121 5.74 -12.22 -19.84
CA GLU A 121 5.56 -12.45 -18.41
C GLU A 121 6.48 -11.54 -17.59
N LEU A 122 5.90 -10.89 -16.57
CA LEU A 122 6.64 -10.15 -15.56
C LEU A 122 6.43 -10.81 -14.20
N ILE A 123 7.52 -11.29 -13.60
CA ILE A 123 7.50 -12.05 -12.35
C ILE A 123 8.37 -11.35 -11.30
N PHE A 124 7.75 -10.51 -10.46
CA PHE A 124 8.47 -9.67 -9.51
C PHE A 124 8.11 -9.97 -8.06
N ILE A 125 9.12 -9.81 -7.20
CA ILE A 125 8.96 -9.70 -5.75
C ILE A 125 8.75 -8.22 -5.41
N VAL A 126 7.63 -7.87 -4.79
CA VAL A 126 7.28 -6.48 -4.46
C VAL A 126 6.60 -6.39 -3.10
N PRO A 127 6.57 -5.20 -2.47
CA PRO A 127 5.76 -4.99 -1.27
C PRO A 127 4.30 -5.37 -1.53
N SER A 128 3.70 -6.08 -0.59
CA SER A 128 2.34 -6.65 -0.73
C SER A 128 1.25 -5.60 -0.94
N ASP A 129 1.49 -4.35 -0.51
CA ASP A 129 0.56 -3.24 -0.71
C ASP A 129 0.59 -2.63 -2.12
N PHE A 130 1.52 -3.05 -3.01
CA PHE A 130 1.65 -2.56 -4.40
C PHE A 130 0.32 -2.45 -5.14
N LEU A 131 -0.47 -3.52 -5.09
CA LEU A 131 -1.77 -3.66 -5.76
C LEU A 131 -2.85 -2.68 -5.27
N LYS A 132 -2.55 -1.93 -4.20
CA LYS A 132 -3.45 -1.00 -3.54
C LYS A 132 -2.90 0.43 -3.48
N LEU A 133 -1.68 0.68 -3.95
CA LEU A 133 -1.02 1.98 -3.83
C LEU A 133 -1.55 3.04 -4.81
N THR A 134 -1.77 4.25 -4.32
CA THR A 134 -2.20 5.40 -5.14
C THR A 134 -1.20 5.74 -6.25
N CYS A 135 0.10 5.64 -5.99
CA CYS A 135 1.13 5.92 -7.01
C CYS A 135 1.23 4.84 -8.09
N ALA A 136 0.64 3.67 -7.88
CA ALA A 136 0.62 2.56 -8.84
C ALA A 136 -0.62 2.57 -9.76
N VAL A 137 -1.60 3.47 -9.53
CA VAL A 137 -2.90 3.45 -10.24
C VAL A 137 -2.76 3.41 -11.75
N LYS A 138 -1.95 4.31 -12.32
CA LYS A 138 -1.78 4.42 -13.77
C LYS A 138 -1.28 3.10 -14.38
N ILE A 139 -0.21 2.53 -13.80
CA ILE A 139 0.38 1.30 -14.31
C ILE A 139 -0.52 0.08 -14.05
N LEU A 140 -1.22 0.01 -12.90
CA LEU A 140 -2.16 -1.08 -12.61
C LEU A 140 -3.35 -1.08 -13.57
N ASN A 141 -3.90 0.09 -13.90
CA ASN A 141 -4.96 0.21 -14.90
C ASN A 141 -4.49 -0.25 -16.29
N GLU A 142 -3.30 0.17 -16.71
CA GLU A 142 -2.72 -0.22 -18.00
C GLU A 142 -2.40 -1.73 -18.06
N MET A 143 -1.84 -2.29 -16.98
CA MET A 143 -1.59 -3.72 -16.85
C MET A 143 -2.91 -4.52 -16.93
N MET A 144 -3.95 -4.12 -16.21
CA MET A 144 -5.23 -4.83 -16.21
C MET A 144 -6.01 -4.68 -17.51
N LEU A 145 -5.80 -3.60 -18.26
CA LEU A 145 -6.36 -3.43 -19.59
C LEU A 145 -5.74 -4.43 -20.58
N ASN A 146 -4.41 -4.58 -20.55
CA ASN A 146 -3.67 -5.33 -21.57
C ASN A 146 -3.30 -6.76 -21.15
N GLY A 147 -3.66 -7.18 -19.94
CA GLY A 147 -3.27 -8.47 -19.39
C GLY A 147 -3.90 -8.74 -18.03
N THR A 148 -3.35 -9.69 -17.29
CA THR A 148 -3.85 -10.02 -15.95
C THR A 148 -2.74 -10.59 -15.07
N PHE A 149 -2.90 -10.45 -13.75
CA PHE A 149 -2.09 -11.19 -12.78
C PHE A 149 -2.60 -12.62 -12.75
N THR A 150 -1.75 -13.57 -13.12
CA THR A 150 -2.14 -14.98 -13.27
C THR A 150 -1.82 -15.79 -12.03
N HIS A 151 -0.76 -15.43 -11.31
CA HIS A 151 -0.35 -16.09 -10.08
C HIS A 151 0.09 -15.05 -9.06
N ILE A 152 -0.27 -15.27 -7.81
CA ILE A 152 0.21 -14.48 -6.68
C ILE A 152 0.59 -15.44 -5.56
N PHE A 153 1.81 -15.28 -5.06
CA PHE A 153 2.24 -15.88 -3.82
C PHE A 153 2.41 -14.81 -2.75
N HIS A 154 1.76 -14.99 -1.62
CA HIS A 154 1.82 -14.10 -0.47
C HIS A 154 2.19 -14.93 0.77
N PRO A 155 3.46 -14.87 1.23
CA PRO A 155 3.92 -15.62 2.40
C PRO A 155 3.28 -15.18 3.72
N HIS A 156 2.79 -13.93 3.79
CA HIS A 156 2.32 -13.28 5.02
C HIS A 156 3.40 -13.18 6.11
N ASP A 157 4.67 -13.04 5.70
CA ASP A 157 5.82 -12.92 6.61
C ASP A 157 6.67 -11.70 6.24
N GLU A 158 6.76 -10.74 7.16
CA GLU A 158 7.56 -9.53 6.99
C GLU A 158 9.07 -9.73 7.25
N LYS A 159 9.50 -10.89 7.75
CA LYS A 159 10.89 -11.15 8.18
C LYS A 159 11.72 -11.94 7.17
N LEU A 160 11.26 -12.01 5.91
CA LEU A 160 11.90 -12.79 4.85
C LEU A 160 13.23 -12.21 4.34
N PHE A 161 13.53 -10.94 4.67
CA PHE A 161 14.75 -10.26 4.27
C PHE A 161 15.59 -9.88 5.50
N GLU A 162 16.89 -10.15 5.42
CA GLU A 162 17.84 -9.76 6.47
C GLU A 162 17.78 -8.25 6.71
N ASN A 163 17.63 -7.85 7.98
CA ASN A 163 17.59 -6.44 8.41
C ASN A 163 16.45 -5.59 7.82
N ALA A 164 15.38 -6.22 7.32
CA ALA A 164 14.16 -5.55 6.91
C ALA A 164 12.90 -6.23 7.49
N SER A 165 11.89 -5.40 7.74
CA SER A 165 10.53 -5.83 8.08
C SER A 165 9.63 -5.36 6.95
N ILE A 166 9.39 -6.22 5.97
CA ILE A 166 8.56 -5.91 4.81
C ILE A 166 7.76 -7.13 4.33
N ASP A 167 6.45 -6.98 4.34
CA ASP A 167 5.50 -7.94 3.78
C ASP A 167 5.54 -7.84 2.25
N VAL A 168 5.77 -8.97 1.57
CA VAL A 168 5.94 -9.02 0.11
C VAL A 168 4.99 -10.00 -0.54
N ILE A 169 4.77 -9.81 -1.84
CA ILE A 169 4.18 -10.80 -2.74
C ILE A 169 5.14 -11.08 -3.88
N ILE A 170 5.05 -12.29 -4.43
CA ILE A 170 5.54 -12.60 -5.77
C ILE A 170 4.31 -12.61 -6.68
N PHE A 171 4.29 -11.77 -7.72
CA PHE A 171 3.24 -11.84 -8.73
C PHE A 171 3.81 -12.34 -10.04
N ARG A 172 3.00 -13.06 -10.82
CA ARG A 172 3.19 -13.27 -12.26
C ARG A 172 2.11 -12.52 -13.02
N TYR A 173 2.52 -11.52 -13.80
CA TYR A 173 1.66 -10.83 -14.74
C TYR A 173 1.89 -11.38 -16.16
N CYS A 174 0.83 -11.60 -16.93
CA CYS A 174 0.92 -11.96 -18.33
C CYS A 174 0.24 -10.88 -19.19
N LYS A 175 0.96 -10.33 -20.18
CA LYS A 175 0.51 -9.27 -21.08
C LYS A 175 -0.37 -9.82 -22.21
N ASN A 176 -1.48 -10.45 -21.82
CA ASN A 176 -2.46 -11.03 -22.74
C ASN A 176 -3.88 -10.64 -22.30
N ALA A 177 -4.50 -9.73 -23.05
CA ALA A 177 -5.83 -9.20 -22.76
C ALA A 177 -6.95 -10.25 -22.87
N LEU A 178 -6.71 -11.37 -23.56
CA LEU A 178 -7.67 -12.46 -23.76
C LEU A 178 -7.81 -13.37 -22.52
N LEU A 179 -6.88 -13.28 -21.58
CA LEU A 179 -6.96 -14.06 -20.35
C LEU A 179 -8.11 -13.57 -19.47
N GLU A 180 -8.84 -14.52 -18.86
CA GLU A 180 -9.82 -14.19 -17.84
C GLU A 180 -9.14 -13.45 -16.68
N LYS A 181 -9.86 -12.52 -16.05
CA LYS A 181 -9.37 -11.78 -14.87
C LYS A 181 -9.48 -12.66 -13.62
N THR A 182 -8.76 -13.77 -13.63
CA THR A 182 -8.59 -14.72 -12.52
C THR A 182 -7.11 -14.91 -12.22
N THR A 183 -6.80 -15.26 -10.97
CA THR A 183 -5.45 -15.54 -10.50
C THR A 183 -5.42 -16.77 -9.60
N LEU A 184 -4.32 -17.50 -9.61
CA LEU A 184 -3.99 -18.48 -8.60
C LEU A 184 -3.30 -17.78 -7.41
N TYR A 185 -4.06 -17.43 -6.38
CA TYR A 185 -3.57 -16.78 -5.17
C TYR A 185 -3.26 -17.83 -4.10
N ASN A 186 -1.99 -18.03 -3.76
CA ASN A 186 -1.55 -19.08 -2.83
C ASN A 186 -2.14 -20.47 -3.15
N GLY A 187 -2.34 -20.78 -4.44
CA GLY A 187 -2.92 -22.04 -4.89
C GLY A 187 -4.45 -22.05 -5.03
N ASN A 188 -5.15 -20.99 -4.60
CA ASN A 188 -6.60 -20.87 -4.74
C ASN A 188 -6.96 -20.01 -5.95
N ILE A 189 -7.95 -20.44 -6.74
CA ILE A 189 -8.46 -19.64 -7.87
C ILE A 189 -9.29 -18.49 -7.30
N MET A 190 -8.93 -17.26 -7.67
CA MET A 190 -9.60 -16.05 -7.25
C MET A 190 -9.94 -15.18 -8.46
N TYR A 191 -11.09 -14.53 -8.42
CA TYR A 191 -11.45 -13.48 -9.37
C TYR A 191 -10.76 -12.17 -9.00
N ILE A 192 -10.32 -11.43 -10.01
CA ILE A 192 -9.64 -10.16 -9.88
C ILE A 192 -10.60 -9.05 -10.27
N SER A 193 -10.72 -8.06 -9.40
CA SER A 193 -11.41 -6.81 -9.71
C SER A 193 -10.43 -5.65 -9.74
N ASN A 194 -10.60 -4.74 -10.72
CA ASN A 194 -9.84 -3.50 -10.82
C ASN A 194 -10.78 -2.30 -10.69
N SER A 195 -10.71 -1.62 -9.55
CA SER A 195 -11.48 -0.41 -9.29
C SER A 195 -10.58 0.82 -9.26
N ASP A 196 -10.32 1.41 -10.43
CA ASP A 196 -9.43 2.57 -10.59
C ASP A 196 -8.04 2.34 -9.95
N GLY A 197 -7.38 1.27 -10.38
CA GLY A 197 -6.07 0.85 -9.89
C GLY A 197 -6.08 0.36 -8.45
N LEU A 198 -7.24 -0.02 -7.91
CA LEU A 198 -7.37 -0.83 -6.71
C LEU A 198 -7.65 -2.27 -7.15
N ILE A 199 -6.65 -3.14 -7.06
CA ILE A 199 -6.79 -4.55 -7.44
C ILE A 199 -7.22 -5.34 -6.21
N THR A 200 -8.37 -6.03 -6.25
CA THR A 200 -8.88 -6.89 -5.17
C THR A 200 -9.17 -8.30 -5.67
N PHE A 201 -9.21 -9.24 -4.73
CA PHE A 201 -9.40 -10.66 -4.99
C PHE A 201 -10.64 -11.18 -4.27
N SER A 202 -11.42 -12.04 -4.92
CA SER A 202 -12.61 -12.69 -4.37
C SER A 202 -12.75 -14.13 -4.83
N GLU A 203 -13.32 -14.99 -4.00
CA GLU A 203 -13.59 -16.39 -4.36
C GLU A 203 -14.71 -16.49 -5.40
N ASN A 204 -15.66 -15.55 -5.36
CA ASN A 204 -16.79 -15.47 -6.27
C ASN A 204 -16.58 -14.39 -7.32
N LYS A 205 -17.11 -14.63 -8.52
CA LYS A 205 -17.16 -13.63 -9.59
C LYS A 205 -18.19 -12.58 -9.21
N HIS A 206 -17.74 -11.44 -8.70
CA HIS A 206 -18.64 -10.33 -8.46
C HIS A 206 -18.98 -9.67 -9.79
N THR A 207 -20.26 -9.72 -10.16
CA THR A 207 -20.83 -8.91 -11.25
C THR A 207 -21.13 -7.47 -10.80
N ASP A 208 -21.10 -7.23 -9.49
CA ASP A 208 -21.53 -5.99 -8.88
C ASP A 208 -20.44 -4.93 -8.97
N THR A 209 -20.87 -3.70 -9.26
CA THR A 209 -19.98 -2.57 -9.60
C THR A 209 -20.17 -1.36 -8.69
N ILE A 210 -20.97 -1.48 -7.63
CA ILE A 210 -21.29 -0.34 -6.76
C ILE A 210 -20.12 -0.06 -5.81
N ARG A 211 -19.54 1.13 -5.91
CA ARG A 211 -18.44 1.55 -5.04
C ARG A 211 -18.93 2.23 -3.76
N PHE A 212 -18.13 2.15 -2.71
CA PHE A 212 -18.41 2.87 -1.45
C PHE A 212 -18.58 4.37 -1.67
N ASN A 213 -17.83 5.00 -2.57
CA ASN A 213 -17.98 6.44 -2.84
C ASN A 213 -19.32 6.83 -3.50
N GLU A 214 -20.09 5.88 -4.03
CA GLU A 214 -21.43 6.13 -4.57
C GLU A 214 -22.50 6.15 -3.47
N TYR A 215 -22.26 5.41 -2.38
CA TYR A 215 -23.20 5.26 -1.25
C TYR A 215 -22.77 6.03 0.00
N PHE A 216 -21.50 6.42 0.11
CA PHE A 216 -20.95 7.07 1.28
C PHE A 216 -20.11 8.29 0.90
N ASN A 217 -20.21 9.33 1.74
CA ASN A 217 -19.16 10.32 1.86
C ASN A 217 -18.08 9.76 2.80
N VAL A 218 -16.82 9.81 2.37
CA VAL A 218 -15.69 9.21 3.08
C VAL A 218 -14.78 10.32 3.61
N TYR A 219 -14.48 10.32 4.90
CA TYR A 219 -13.68 11.35 5.54
C TYR A 219 -12.54 10.74 6.37
N VAL A 220 -11.37 11.37 6.33
CA VAL A 220 -10.21 11.01 7.17
C VAL A 220 -10.20 11.83 8.46
N GLY A 221 -9.71 11.23 9.54
CA GLY A 221 -9.69 11.89 10.84
C GLY A 221 -8.63 12.98 10.99
N MET A 222 -8.80 13.77 12.05
CA MET A 222 -7.94 14.87 12.44
C MET A 222 -6.61 14.36 13.01
N VAL A 223 -5.52 15.08 12.74
CA VAL A 223 -4.19 14.75 13.28
C VAL A 223 -3.64 15.93 14.04
N SER A 224 -3.46 15.77 15.35
CA SER A 224 -2.91 16.81 16.23
C SER A 224 -1.46 17.17 15.87
N GLY A 225 -0.68 16.18 15.42
CA GLY A 225 0.74 16.33 15.10
C GLY A 225 1.66 16.28 16.33
N LYS A 226 1.10 16.25 17.55
CA LYS A 226 1.85 16.08 18.81
C LYS A 226 0.91 15.64 19.93
N GLU A 227 0.58 14.35 19.90
CA GLU A 227 -0.35 13.72 20.85
C GLU A 227 -0.03 14.04 22.31
N GLY A 228 1.24 13.92 22.73
CA GLY A 228 1.65 14.15 24.12
C GLY A 228 1.46 15.57 24.66
N ILE A 229 1.04 16.53 23.83
CA ILE A 229 0.70 17.90 24.27
C ILE A 229 -0.79 18.14 24.11
N TYR A 230 -1.36 17.88 22.94
CA TYR A 230 -2.76 18.21 22.69
C TYR A 230 -3.74 17.27 23.34
N LYS A 231 -3.40 15.99 23.50
CA LYS A 231 -4.25 15.04 24.22
C LYS A 231 -4.12 15.32 25.70
N ASN A 232 -5.10 16.01 26.26
CA ASN A 232 -5.04 16.54 27.62
C ASN A 232 -6.40 16.37 28.30
N LYS A 233 -6.42 15.63 29.41
CA LYS A 233 -7.66 15.31 30.14
C LYS A 233 -8.23 16.51 30.89
N ASP A 234 -7.36 17.43 31.32
CA ASP A 234 -7.71 18.52 32.21
C ASP A 234 -8.04 19.79 31.42
N LEU A 235 -7.16 20.16 30.48
CA LEU A 235 -7.29 21.37 29.65
C LEU A 235 -8.02 21.13 28.32
N GLY A 236 -8.36 19.89 27.98
CA GLY A 236 -8.97 19.57 26.70
C GLY A 236 -10.37 20.16 26.56
N ASN A 237 -10.58 20.93 25.50
CA ASN A 237 -11.81 21.68 25.21
C ASN A 237 -12.68 21.04 24.09
N ILE A 238 -12.20 19.98 23.45
CA ILE A 238 -13.00 19.13 22.55
C ILE A 238 -12.87 17.65 22.92
N GLU A 239 -13.86 16.85 22.56
CA GLU A 239 -13.79 15.38 22.63
C GLU A 239 -13.54 14.78 21.25
N VAL A 240 -12.55 13.90 21.14
CA VAL A 240 -12.15 13.24 19.89
C VAL A 240 -12.25 11.73 20.03
N LEU A 241 -12.95 11.09 19.09
CA LEU A 241 -13.05 9.64 18.99
C LEU A 241 -11.80 9.05 18.32
N ASN A 242 -11.07 8.19 19.03
CA ASN A 242 -9.83 7.56 18.55
C ASN A 242 -9.95 6.05 18.32
N GLY A 243 -11.13 5.48 18.56
CA GLY A 243 -11.46 4.06 18.43
C GLY A 243 -12.85 3.79 18.97
N GLU A 244 -13.35 2.56 18.80
CA GLU A 244 -14.64 2.14 19.34
C GLU A 244 -14.70 2.40 20.86
N ASN A 245 -15.68 3.17 21.30
CA ASN A 245 -15.85 3.59 22.70
C ASN A 245 -14.64 4.31 23.32
N LYS A 246 -13.73 4.87 22.50
CA LYS A 246 -12.52 5.57 22.96
C LYS A 246 -12.61 7.05 22.62
N LYS A 247 -13.34 7.80 23.44
CA LYS A 247 -13.40 9.26 23.39
C LYS A 247 -12.37 9.85 24.36
N GLU A 248 -11.60 10.81 23.89
CA GLU A 248 -10.52 11.41 24.65
C GLU A 248 -10.55 12.93 24.47
N LYS A 249 -10.18 13.67 25.52
CA LYS A 249 -10.18 15.13 25.48
C LYS A 249 -8.90 15.66 24.85
N TYR A 250 -9.06 16.70 24.03
CA TYR A 250 -7.95 17.39 23.41
C TYR A 250 -8.07 18.91 23.50
N ILE A 251 -6.93 19.58 23.52
CA ILE A 251 -6.81 21.02 23.31
C ILE A 251 -6.84 21.28 21.80
N TYR A 252 -7.83 22.04 21.34
CA TYR A 252 -7.95 22.52 19.97
C TYR A 252 -8.33 24.00 19.97
N ILE A 253 -7.51 24.83 19.34
CA ILE A 253 -7.75 26.26 19.19
C ILE A 253 -7.52 26.66 17.73
N ASP A 254 -8.32 27.59 17.24
CA ASP A 254 -8.27 28.17 15.90
C ASP A 254 -7.46 29.47 15.83
N LYS A 255 -7.27 30.13 16.99
CA LYS A 255 -6.47 31.33 17.16
C LYS A 255 -5.67 31.28 18.46
N TYR A 256 -4.52 31.95 18.47
CA TYR A 256 -3.69 32.14 19.67
C TYR A 256 -3.39 33.64 19.88
N PRO A 257 -3.55 34.18 21.11
CA PRO A 257 -4.18 33.54 22.27
C PRO A 257 -5.65 33.20 22.03
N CYS A 258 -6.16 32.12 22.64
CA CYS A 258 -7.54 31.67 22.50
C CYS A 258 -8.48 32.32 23.53
N GLY A 259 -7.94 33.01 24.54
CA GLY A 259 -8.71 33.67 25.59
C GLY A 259 -8.95 32.81 26.83
N ASN A 260 -8.41 31.58 26.86
CA ASN A 260 -8.33 30.75 28.06
C ASN A 260 -6.88 30.78 28.56
N LYS A 261 -6.65 31.48 29.67
CA LYS A 261 -5.32 31.72 30.22
C LYS A 261 -4.52 30.44 30.47
N GLU A 262 -5.16 29.39 30.99
CA GLU A 262 -4.49 28.12 31.29
C GLU A 262 -4.04 27.40 30.01
N ILE A 263 -4.90 27.38 28.98
CA ILE A 263 -4.55 26.82 27.66
C ILE A 263 -3.44 27.65 27.00
N ASP A 264 -3.57 28.97 27.04
CA ASP A 264 -2.63 29.89 26.40
C ASP A 264 -1.23 29.79 27.00
N GLU A 265 -1.12 29.72 28.33
CA GLU A 265 0.14 29.50 29.06
C GLU A 265 0.71 28.10 28.79
N PHE A 266 -0.14 27.06 28.84
CA PHE A 266 0.29 25.69 28.59
C PHE A 266 0.89 25.50 27.19
N LEU A 267 0.22 26.05 26.16
CA LEU A 267 0.72 25.99 24.78
C LEU A 267 2.01 26.80 24.62
N LEU A 268 2.09 27.99 25.22
CA LEU A 268 3.29 28.84 25.16
C LEU A 268 4.51 28.13 25.75
N ASN A 269 4.36 27.50 26.91
CA ASN A 269 5.40 26.72 27.57
C ASN A 269 5.90 25.56 26.69
N ASN A 270 5.08 25.10 25.77
CA ASN A 270 5.37 24.02 24.85
C ASN A 270 5.77 24.48 23.42
N LYS A 271 5.80 25.80 23.16
CA LYS A 271 5.98 26.37 21.80
C LYS A 271 7.19 25.83 21.07
N GLN A 272 8.35 25.74 21.71
CA GLN A 272 9.56 25.22 21.08
C GLN A 272 9.40 23.76 20.60
N CYS A 273 8.63 22.95 21.33
CA CYS A 273 8.35 21.57 20.94
C CYS A 273 7.38 21.53 19.75
N LEU A 274 6.35 22.38 19.78
CA LEU A 274 5.34 22.49 18.74
C LEU A 274 5.92 23.02 17.42
N MET A 275 6.89 23.93 17.45
CA MET A 275 7.56 24.43 16.25
C MET A 275 8.42 23.39 15.52
N ARG A 276 8.93 22.37 16.23
CA ARG A 276 9.85 21.35 15.66
C ARG A 276 9.14 20.15 15.01
N ARG A 277 7.81 20.18 14.89
CA ARG A 277 7.02 19.08 14.33
C ARG A 277 7.18 19.01 12.81
N GLY A 278 7.15 17.79 12.25
CA GLY A 278 7.43 17.55 10.82
C GLY A 278 6.21 17.34 9.92
N ILE A 279 4.99 17.50 10.42
CA ILE A 279 3.76 17.22 9.64
C ILE A 279 3.43 18.32 8.62
N LYS A 280 3.75 19.58 8.93
CA LYS A 280 3.71 20.74 8.04
C LYS A 280 4.77 21.74 8.50
N LYS A 281 5.00 22.82 7.74
CA LYS A 281 5.89 23.89 8.17
C LYS A 281 5.22 24.73 9.25
N TYR A 282 5.91 24.90 10.38
CA TYR A 282 5.48 25.75 11.49
C TYR A 282 6.31 27.03 11.59
N ASN A 283 5.68 28.12 12.01
CA ASN A 283 6.27 29.43 12.20
C ASN A 283 5.57 30.18 13.37
N GLU A 284 5.95 31.43 13.59
CA GLU A 284 5.42 32.28 14.65
C GLU A 284 3.90 32.52 14.58
N LEU A 285 3.28 32.36 13.40
CA LEU A 285 1.85 32.61 13.19
C LEU A 285 0.99 31.36 13.37
N ASN A 286 1.55 30.15 13.26
CA ASN A 286 0.77 28.91 13.22
C ASN A 286 1.30 27.78 14.13
N TRP A 287 2.30 28.06 14.97
CA TRP A 287 2.94 27.06 15.84
C TRP A 287 1.95 26.36 16.80
N PHE A 288 0.83 27.00 17.13
CA PHE A 288 -0.19 26.46 18.03
C PHE A 288 -1.19 25.53 17.32
N GLU A 289 -1.26 25.56 15.99
CA GLU A 289 -2.24 24.79 15.22
C GLU A 289 -1.95 23.29 15.24
N TRP A 290 -3.02 22.51 15.13
CA TRP A 290 -2.90 21.09 14.82
C TRP A 290 -2.24 20.85 13.46
N GLY A 291 -1.63 19.67 13.34
CA GLY A 291 -0.94 19.26 12.12
C GLY A 291 -1.84 19.14 10.90
N ALA A 292 -2.96 18.45 11.03
CA ALA A 292 -3.95 18.29 9.97
C ALA A 292 -5.37 18.21 10.56
N PRO A 293 -6.00 19.35 10.88
CA PRO A 293 -7.39 19.43 11.35
C PRO A 293 -8.37 19.20 10.17
N ARG A 294 -8.31 18.02 9.56
CA ARG A 294 -9.05 17.71 8.33
C ARG A 294 -10.56 17.60 8.58
N ASN A 295 -11.35 17.99 7.58
CA ASN A 295 -12.79 17.74 7.49
C ASN A 295 -13.65 18.36 8.61
N ILE A 296 -13.15 19.37 9.34
CA ILE A 296 -13.89 20.01 10.45
C ILE A 296 -15.26 20.50 10.00
N THR A 297 -15.32 21.29 8.93
CA THR A 297 -16.60 21.81 8.41
C THR A 297 -17.59 20.68 8.08
N SER A 298 -17.12 19.62 7.41
CA SER A 298 -17.97 18.47 7.08
C SER A 298 -18.41 17.67 8.31
N ILE A 299 -17.60 17.63 9.38
CA ILE A 299 -17.98 17.04 10.66
C ILE A 299 -19.07 17.89 11.32
N GLU A 300 -18.88 19.20 11.41
CA GLU A 300 -19.82 20.14 12.04
C GLU A 300 -21.17 20.15 11.35
N GLU A 301 -21.20 20.16 10.01
CA GLU A 301 -22.43 20.11 9.19
C GLU A 301 -23.22 18.79 9.35
N ASN A 302 -22.57 17.74 9.84
CA ASN A 302 -23.16 16.40 9.95
C ASN A 302 -23.22 15.88 11.38
N ILE A 303 -22.95 16.72 12.38
CA ILE A 303 -22.87 16.32 13.79
C ILE A 303 -24.09 15.49 14.21
N ASN A 304 -23.84 14.43 15.00
CA ASN A 304 -24.84 13.48 15.48
C ASN A 304 -25.55 12.61 14.42
N LYS A 305 -25.32 12.80 13.11
CA LYS A 305 -25.83 11.86 12.09
C LYS A 305 -25.20 10.48 12.25
N GLU A 306 -25.92 9.44 11.86
CA GLU A 306 -25.39 8.07 11.86
C GLU A 306 -24.27 7.92 10.84
N CYS A 307 -23.24 7.16 11.20
CA CYS A 307 -22.10 6.88 10.34
C CYS A 307 -21.45 5.54 10.73
N ILE A 308 -20.54 5.08 9.88
CA ILE A 308 -19.64 3.96 10.18
C ILE A 308 -18.24 4.52 10.39
N TYR A 309 -17.58 4.14 11.47
CA TYR A 309 -16.16 4.35 11.65
C TYR A 309 -15.40 3.08 11.26
N LEU A 310 -14.36 3.25 10.44
CA LEU A 310 -13.46 2.20 9.99
C LEU A 310 -12.05 2.50 10.50
N CYS A 311 -11.46 1.58 11.26
CA CYS A 311 -10.08 1.65 11.69
C CYS A 311 -9.15 1.64 10.47
N ASN A 312 -8.29 2.63 10.31
CA ASN A 312 -7.37 2.68 9.17
C ASN A 312 -6.16 1.74 9.33
N LEU A 313 -5.84 1.36 10.57
CA LEU A 313 -4.70 0.49 10.89
C LEU A 313 -4.92 -0.24 12.22
N THR A 314 -5.16 -1.55 12.19
CA THR A 314 -5.46 -2.32 13.41
C THR A 314 -5.10 -3.81 13.28
N ARG A 315 -4.96 -4.50 14.41
CA ARG A 315 -4.92 -5.97 14.50
C ARG A 315 -6.20 -6.56 15.10
N ALA A 316 -7.18 -5.72 15.43
CA ALA A 316 -8.44 -6.16 15.98
C ALA A 316 -9.23 -6.96 14.93
N LYS A 317 -10.01 -7.94 15.42
CA LYS A 317 -10.90 -8.74 14.57
C LYS A 317 -11.96 -7.87 13.88
N ASN A 318 -12.56 -6.96 14.63
CA ASN A 318 -13.50 -5.98 14.08
C ASN A 318 -12.73 -4.71 13.70
N VAL A 319 -12.94 -4.26 12.48
CA VAL A 319 -12.29 -3.09 11.88
C VAL A 319 -13.28 -1.94 11.71
N ALA A 320 -14.58 -2.22 11.65
CA ALA A 320 -15.64 -1.23 11.49
C ALA A 320 -16.69 -1.32 12.59
N PHE A 321 -17.25 -0.17 12.98
CA PHE A 321 -18.31 -0.06 14.00
C PHE A 321 -19.24 1.12 13.71
N ALA A 322 -20.47 1.04 14.21
CA ALA A 322 -21.45 2.11 14.10
C ALA A 322 -21.13 3.26 15.06
N GLY A 323 -21.50 4.48 14.70
CA GLY A 323 -21.45 5.62 15.61
C GLY A 323 -22.18 6.82 15.05
N ASN A 324 -22.11 7.92 15.79
CA ASN A 324 -22.60 9.21 15.34
C ASN A 324 -21.42 10.10 14.96
N VAL A 325 -21.62 10.96 13.97
CA VAL A 325 -20.62 11.94 13.53
C VAL A 325 -20.22 12.83 14.71
N GLY A 326 -18.92 12.91 14.93
CA GLY A 326 -18.27 13.76 15.92
C GLY A 326 -16.81 13.97 15.52
N TYR A 327 -16.06 14.76 16.28
CA TYR A 327 -14.63 14.88 16.03
C TYR A 327 -13.95 13.52 16.22
N PHE A 328 -13.09 13.15 15.28
CA PHE A 328 -12.44 11.85 15.27
C PHE A 328 -10.99 11.95 14.83
N GLY A 329 -10.15 11.11 15.41
CA GLY A 329 -8.71 11.12 15.19
C GLY A 329 -8.28 10.35 13.95
N GLY A 330 -7.03 10.58 13.54
CA GLY A 330 -6.45 9.99 12.33
C GLY A 330 -6.26 8.47 12.35
N SER A 331 -6.69 7.76 13.40
CA SER A 331 -6.79 6.28 13.45
C SER A 331 -8.07 5.74 12.80
N LEU A 332 -9.02 6.63 12.46
CA LEU A 332 -10.32 6.27 11.92
C LEU A 332 -10.57 6.95 10.56
N ILE A 333 -11.42 6.30 9.77
CA ILE A 333 -12.08 6.84 8.58
C ILE A 333 -13.58 6.82 8.87
N MET A 334 -14.27 7.91 8.57
CA MET A 334 -15.71 8.03 8.78
C MET A 334 -16.44 7.88 7.43
N LEU A 335 -17.49 7.06 7.41
CA LEU A 335 -18.36 6.82 6.27
C LEU A 335 -19.76 7.33 6.63
N ILE A 336 -20.18 8.44 6.02
CA ILE A 336 -21.54 8.98 6.18
C ILE A 336 -22.39 8.51 5.00
N PRO A 337 -23.53 7.81 5.21
CA PRO A 337 -24.37 7.34 4.13
C PRO A 337 -24.98 8.51 3.34
N LYS A 338 -24.98 8.40 2.01
CA LYS A 338 -25.63 9.33 1.07
C LYS A 338 -27.10 8.95 0.81
N LYS A 339 -27.45 7.71 1.11
CA LYS A 339 -28.76 7.09 0.84
C LYS A 339 -29.21 6.38 2.12
N ASN A 340 -30.51 6.14 2.25
CA ASN A 340 -31.02 5.32 3.34
C ASN A 340 -30.64 3.85 3.10
N ILE A 341 -29.80 3.29 3.95
CA ILE A 341 -29.27 1.92 3.87
C ILE A 341 -29.09 1.36 5.28
N ASP A 342 -29.17 0.04 5.43
CA ASP A 342 -28.88 -0.61 6.70
C ASP A 342 -27.37 -0.66 6.96
N LEU A 343 -26.88 0.24 7.83
CA LEU A 343 -25.48 0.31 8.21
C LEU A 343 -24.98 -0.99 8.88
N SER A 344 -25.87 -1.78 9.49
CA SER A 344 -25.52 -3.04 10.15
C SER A 344 -25.00 -4.07 9.16
N ASN A 345 -25.63 -4.16 7.97
CA ASN A 345 -25.19 -5.06 6.90
C ASN A 345 -23.84 -4.63 6.33
N ILE A 346 -23.64 -3.32 6.15
CA ILE A 346 -22.35 -2.77 5.69
C ILE A 346 -21.23 -3.02 6.71
N ILE A 347 -21.51 -2.85 8.00
CA ILE A 347 -20.56 -3.15 9.08
C ILE A 347 -20.21 -4.64 9.09
N LYS A 348 -21.21 -5.53 8.92
CA LYS A 348 -21.00 -6.97 8.81
C LYS A 348 -20.07 -7.30 7.64
N TYR A 349 -20.26 -6.68 6.48
CA TYR A 349 -19.39 -6.85 5.32
C TYR A 349 -17.96 -6.36 5.59
N LEU A 350 -17.79 -5.13 6.09
CA LEU A 350 -16.48 -4.56 6.41
C LEU A 350 -15.70 -5.41 7.44
N ASN A 351 -16.40 -6.09 8.35
CA ASN A 351 -15.82 -6.99 9.34
C ASN A 351 -15.64 -8.44 8.86
N SER A 352 -16.11 -8.80 7.66
CA SER A 352 -15.97 -10.14 7.08
C SER A 352 -14.53 -10.46 6.65
N SER A 353 -14.18 -11.74 6.55
CA SER A 353 -12.93 -12.18 5.94
C SER A 353 -12.84 -11.76 4.46
N THR A 354 -13.95 -11.84 3.73
CA THR A 354 -14.06 -11.46 2.31
C THR A 354 -13.54 -10.04 2.06
N PHE A 355 -13.96 -9.07 2.88
CA PHE A 355 -13.45 -7.71 2.77
C PHE A 355 -12.04 -7.58 3.33
N LYS A 356 -11.80 -8.03 4.57
CA LYS A 356 -10.54 -7.76 5.28
C LYS A 356 -9.32 -8.40 4.64
N ASN A 357 -9.44 -9.60 4.06
CA ASN A 357 -8.31 -10.32 3.46
C ASN A 357 -7.64 -9.52 2.31
N ASN A 358 -8.38 -8.60 1.70
CA ASN A 358 -7.84 -7.70 0.67
C ASN A 358 -6.94 -6.58 1.22
N PHE A 359 -6.89 -6.39 2.54
CA PHE A 359 -6.23 -5.28 3.23
C PHE A 359 -5.45 -5.72 4.47
N ILE A 360 -5.23 -7.02 4.64
CA ILE A 360 -4.36 -7.59 5.68
C ILE A 360 -2.95 -7.78 5.10
N PHE A 361 -1.97 -7.22 5.79
CA PHE A 361 -0.55 -7.32 5.46
C PHE A 361 0.19 -7.73 6.74
N SER A 362 0.82 -8.91 6.74
CA SER A 362 1.42 -9.52 7.96
C SER A 362 0.50 -9.38 9.20
N GLU A 363 -0.71 -9.97 9.13
CA GLU A 363 -1.75 -9.98 10.17
C GLU A 363 -2.35 -8.62 10.57
N ARG A 364 -1.92 -7.53 9.92
CA ARG A 364 -2.38 -6.17 10.23
C ARG A 364 -3.30 -5.65 9.14
N PHE A 365 -4.54 -5.30 9.51
CA PHE A 365 -5.45 -4.60 8.62
C PHE A 365 -4.97 -3.15 8.41
N LYS A 366 -4.86 -2.72 7.17
CA LYS A 366 -4.46 -1.37 6.77
C LYS A 366 -5.28 -0.90 5.57
N ILE A 367 -6.04 0.16 5.75
CA ILE A 367 -6.84 0.77 4.69
C ILE A 367 -6.82 2.30 4.79
N GLY A 368 -6.82 2.97 3.65
CA GLY A 368 -6.85 4.42 3.52
C GLY A 368 -8.05 4.89 2.71
N HIS A 369 -8.28 6.21 2.70
CA HIS A 369 -9.39 6.86 2.02
C HIS A 369 -9.64 6.33 0.60
N ARG A 370 -8.64 6.38 -0.28
CA ARG A 370 -8.78 5.90 -1.68
C ARG A 370 -9.21 4.44 -1.75
N GLN A 371 -8.64 3.59 -0.91
CA GLN A 371 -8.88 2.15 -0.93
C GLN A 371 -10.33 1.85 -0.53
N ILE A 372 -10.83 2.46 0.56
CA ILE A 372 -12.24 2.27 0.94
C ILE A 372 -13.16 2.91 -0.10
N SER A 373 -12.91 4.14 -0.56
CA SER A 373 -13.75 4.83 -1.56
C SER A 373 -13.94 4.03 -2.85
N ASN A 374 -12.90 3.33 -3.31
CA ASN A 374 -12.93 2.53 -4.53
C ASN A 374 -13.23 1.04 -4.27
N SER A 375 -13.44 0.61 -3.03
CA SER A 375 -13.89 -0.76 -2.77
C SER A 375 -15.34 -0.93 -3.21
N TYR A 376 -15.70 -2.16 -3.61
CA TYR A 376 -17.07 -2.49 -3.97
C TYR A 376 -17.89 -2.90 -2.74
N ILE A 377 -19.20 -2.65 -2.82
CA ILE A 377 -20.20 -3.16 -1.89
C ILE A 377 -20.98 -4.24 -2.63
N PRO A 378 -20.96 -5.51 -2.19
CA PRO A 378 -21.79 -6.55 -2.79
C PRO A 378 -23.28 -6.25 -2.54
N ASN A 379 -24.13 -6.53 -3.54
CA ASN A 379 -25.56 -6.19 -3.48
C ASN A 379 -26.29 -6.85 -2.30
N GLU A 380 -25.83 -8.01 -1.83
CA GLU A 380 -26.40 -8.71 -0.66
C GLU A 380 -26.26 -7.95 0.67
N TYR A 381 -25.43 -6.89 0.71
CA TYR A 381 -25.25 -6.04 1.90
C TYR A 381 -25.86 -4.64 1.77
N LEU A 382 -26.37 -4.27 0.59
CA LEU A 382 -27.10 -3.02 0.34
C LEU A 382 -28.57 -3.20 0.68
#